data_AF-A0A5J5LF82-F1
#
_entry.id   AF-A0A5J5LF82-F1
#
_cell.length_a   1.000
_cell.length_b   1.000
_cell.length_c   1.000
_cell.angle_alpha   90.00
_cell.angle_beta   90.00
_cell.angle_gamma   90.00
#
_symmetry.space_group_name_H-M   'P 1'
#
loop_
_entity.id
_entity.type
_entity.pdbx_description
1 polymer ?
#
loop_
_entity_poly.entity_id
_entity_poly.type
_entity_poly.pdbx_seq_one_letter_code
_entity_poly.pdbx_strand_id
1 'polypeptide(L)'
;MLPTAEPPFDPIFVEEPPLSPNYEQTIIDNVGLPFYADVDRPDEAPANERERTIDLAERILRAGGVRTGFGHNEEVRTSMESWAPDADEECDADPGYWRSSVLLMSPQEMNFGQLDGEPEERYKKAKTVLAWAADCIDSDVLQEIERSQAEDIKQAWRDAAEAELTQREIEQFAEDPPEALDGWTRLDANHDAVKVAYVADNHGTPSVAAVFEDADSELEALEFTLEEWQENDGNPREARLNRYCVTTDGDGAYAQLRSHLLTFEVEPMEPLEV
;
A
#
# COMPACT_ATOMS: atom_id res chain seq x y z
N MET A 1 15.22 -10.33 -32.86
CA MET A 1 14.16 -9.47 -32.33
C MET A 1 13.89 -9.99 -30.94
N LEU A 2 14.19 -9.18 -29.91
CA LEU A 2 13.71 -9.50 -28.56
C LEU A 2 12.18 -9.40 -28.62
N PRO A 3 11.42 -10.32 -28.00
CA PRO A 3 9.98 -10.13 -27.88
C PRO A 3 9.75 -8.79 -27.21
N THR A 4 9.13 -7.85 -27.92
CA THR A 4 8.55 -6.67 -27.30
C THR A 4 7.47 -7.19 -26.39
N ALA A 5 7.74 -7.18 -25.08
CA ALA A 5 6.71 -7.47 -24.10
C ALA A 5 5.54 -6.52 -24.39
N GLU A 6 4.34 -7.08 -24.51
CA GLU A 6 3.15 -6.28 -24.76
C GLU A 6 2.80 -5.51 -23.47
N PRO A 7 2.17 -4.33 -23.59
CA PRO A 7 1.63 -3.66 -22.41
C PRO A 7 0.69 -4.62 -21.67
N PRO A 8 0.59 -4.50 -20.35
CA PRO A 8 -0.19 -5.45 -19.56
C PRO A 8 -1.67 -5.47 -19.95
N PHE A 9 -2.22 -4.32 -20.37
CA PHE A 9 -3.60 -4.17 -20.79
C PHE A 9 -3.72 -3.14 -21.91
N ASP A 10 -4.70 -3.34 -22.80
CA ASP A 10 -5.05 -2.36 -23.82
C ASP A 10 -5.71 -1.13 -23.20
N PRO A 11 -5.32 0.09 -23.61
CA PRO A 11 -5.99 1.30 -23.14
C PRO A 11 -7.42 1.40 -23.69
N ILE A 12 -8.32 2.05 -22.93
CA ILE A 12 -9.72 2.24 -23.31
C ILE A 12 -9.96 3.63 -23.91
N PHE A 13 -9.40 4.68 -23.29
CA PHE A 13 -9.63 6.08 -23.67
C PHE A 13 -8.36 6.81 -24.12
N VAL A 14 -7.17 6.38 -23.66
CA VAL A 14 -5.89 6.95 -24.09
C VAL A 14 -5.37 6.31 -25.39
N GLU A 15 -4.65 7.09 -26.21
CA GLU A 15 -4.08 6.61 -27.47
C GLU A 15 -2.90 5.64 -27.28
N GLU A 16 -2.11 5.86 -26.23
CA GLU A 16 -0.95 5.03 -25.89
C GLU A 16 -1.18 4.28 -24.56
N PRO A 17 -0.75 3.01 -24.45
CA PRO A 17 -0.87 2.25 -23.20
C PRO A 17 -0.25 3.01 -22.03
N PRO A 18 -0.98 3.24 -20.93
CA PRO A 18 -0.51 4.10 -19.85
C PRO A 18 0.52 3.40 -18.94
N LEU A 19 0.61 2.08 -19.03
CA LEU A 19 1.57 1.25 -18.33
C LEU A 19 2.53 0.62 -19.34
N SER A 20 3.83 0.76 -19.07
CA SER A 20 4.85 0.06 -19.85
C SER A 20 4.78 -1.44 -19.58
N PRO A 21 5.23 -2.28 -20.52
CA PRO A 21 5.43 -3.71 -20.26
C PRO A 21 6.37 -3.92 -19.08
N ASN A 22 6.09 -4.92 -18.24
CA ASN A 22 6.89 -5.28 -17.05
C ASN A 22 7.14 -4.10 -16.07
N TYR A 23 6.19 -3.16 -15.97
CA TYR A 23 6.32 -2.03 -15.04
C TYR A 23 6.48 -2.50 -13.59
N GLU A 24 5.83 -3.60 -13.20
CA GLU A 24 5.91 -4.21 -11.87
C GLU A 24 7.36 -4.59 -11.53
N GLN A 25 8.00 -5.39 -12.39
CA GLN A 25 9.40 -5.77 -12.21
C GLN A 25 10.32 -4.55 -12.20
N THR A 26 10.07 -3.58 -13.07
CA THR A 26 10.86 -2.34 -13.11
C THR A 26 10.75 -1.57 -11.79
N ILE A 27 9.57 -1.53 -11.18
CA ILE A 27 9.36 -0.90 -9.88
C ILE A 27 10.13 -1.66 -8.80
N ILE A 28 9.96 -2.99 -8.74
CA ILE A 28 10.63 -3.86 -7.76
C ILE A 28 12.16 -3.70 -7.84
N ASP A 29 12.72 -3.74 -9.06
CA ASP A 29 14.16 -3.58 -9.30
C ASP A 29 14.69 -2.22 -8.83
N ASN A 30 13.87 -1.16 -8.91
CA ASN A 30 14.25 0.19 -8.51
C ASN A 30 14.24 0.41 -7.00
N VAL A 31 13.46 -0.36 -6.24
CA VAL A 31 13.40 -0.27 -4.77
C VAL A 31 14.65 -0.88 -4.12
N GLY A 32 15.47 -1.62 -4.88
CA GLY A 32 16.72 -2.21 -4.38
C GLY A 32 16.54 -3.56 -3.70
N LEU A 33 15.39 -4.19 -3.90
CA LEU A 33 15.14 -5.57 -3.48
C LEU A 33 16.12 -6.53 -4.19
N PRO A 34 16.56 -7.62 -3.53
CA PRO A 34 17.31 -8.67 -4.18
C PRO A 34 16.53 -9.27 -5.36
N PHE A 35 17.22 -9.74 -6.40
CA PHE A 35 16.58 -10.28 -7.62
C PHE A 35 15.69 -11.53 -7.39
N TYR A 36 15.78 -12.16 -6.21
CA TYR A 36 15.00 -13.33 -5.81
C TYR A 36 13.87 -12.98 -4.84
N ALA A 37 13.72 -11.71 -4.47
CA ALA A 37 12.62 -11.24 -3.65
C ALA A 37 11.33 -11.26 -4.49
N ASP A 38 10.36 -12.03 -4.03
CA ASP A 38 9.01 -11.99 -4.58
C ASP A 38 8.21 -10.94 -3.80
N VAL A 39 7.57 -10.02 -4.53
CA VAL A 39 6.63 -9.04 -3.98
C VAL A 39 5.23 -9.52 -4.36
N ASP A 40 4.38 -9.73 -3.35
CA ASP A 40 3.00 -10.09 -3.58
C ASP A 40 2.26 -8.94 -4.30
N ARG A 41 1.33 -9.30 -5.20
CA ARG A 41 0.50 -8.31 -5.90
C ARG A 41 -0.34 -7.56 -4.86
N PRO A 42 -0.27 -6.22 -4.81
CA PRO A 42 -1.11 -5.43 -3.91
C PRO A 42 -2.59 -5.56 -4.30
N ASP A 43 -3.47 -5.52 -3.30
CA ASP A 43 -4.92 -5.67 -3.51
C ASP A 43 -5.50 -4.56 -4.39
N GLU A 44 -4.89 -3.37 -4.37
CA GLU A 44 -5.27 -2.21 -5.16
C GLU A 44 -4.87 -2.31 -6.64
N ALA A 45 -3.93 -3.20 -7.00
CA ALA A 45 -3.54 -3.41 -8.39
C ALA A 45 -4.42 -4.49 -9.04
N PRO A 46 -5.03 -4.23 -10.22
CA PRO A 46 -5.89 -5.22 -10.87
C PRO A 46 -5.09 -6.44 -11.33
N ALA A 47 -5.60 -7.64 -11.06
CA ALA A 47 -4.95 -8.90 -11.49
C ALA A 47 -5.11 -9.18 -12.99
N ASN A 48 -6.13 -8.61 -13.61
CA ASN A 48 -6.49 -8.88 -15.00
C ASN A 48 -7.30 -7.72 -15.60
N GLU A 49 -7.54 -7.81 -16.91
CA GLU A 49 -8.25 -6.79 -17.68
C GLU A 49 -9.66 -6.54 -17.14
N ARG A 50 -10.35 -7.57 -16.62
CA ARG A 50 -11.70 -7.44 -16.08
C ARG A 50 -11.70 -6.59 -14.81
N GLU A 51 -10.78 -6.85 -13.90
CA GLU A 51 -10.61 -6.05 -12.68
C GLU A 51 -10.24 -4.61 -13.02
N ARG A 52 -9.32 -4.41 -13.98
CA ARG A 52 -8.97 -3.06 -14.46
C ARG A 52 -10.17 -2.32 -15.04
N THR A 53 -10.99 -3.01 -15.83
CA THR A 53 -12.23 -2.48 -16.43
C THR A 53 -13.22 -2.06 -15.35
N ILE A 54 -13.41 -2.90 -14.33
CA ILE A 54 -14.31 -2.63 -13.20
C ILE A 54 -13.82 -1.42 -12.41
N ASP A 55 -12.54 -1.38 -12.04
CA ASP A 55 -11.95 -0.25 -11.32
C ASP A 55 -12.06 1.06 -12.12
N LEU A 56 -11.82 1.03 -13.44
CA LEU A 56 -11.94 2.22 -14.29
C LEU A 56 -13.39 2.73 -14.34
N ALA A 57 -14.36 1.84 -14.49
CA ALA A 57 -15.79 2.18 -14.46
C ALA A 57 -16.21 2.77 -13.10
N GLU A 58 -15.76 2.16 -12.00
CA GLU A 58 -16.03 2.66 -10.64
C GLU A 58 -15.43 4.06 -10.43
N ARG A 59 -14.21 4.31 -10.93
CA ARG A 59 -13.56 5.64 -10.90
C ARG A 59 -14.33 6.68 -11.71
N ILE A 60 -14.83 6.32 -12.89
CA ILE A 60 -15.66 7.22 -13.72
C ILE A 60 -16.95 7.61 -12.99
N LEU A 61 -17.63 6.65 -12.37
CA LEU A 61 -18.84 6.92 -11.58
C LEU A 61 -18.53 7.78 -10.35
N ARG A 62 -17.42 7.51 -9.64
CA ARG A 62 -16.97 8.32 -8.49
C ARG A 62 -16.54 9.73 -8.86
N ALA A 63 -16.05 9.93 -10.09
CA ALA A 63 -15.77 11.25 -10.64
C ALA A 63 -17.06 12.04 -10.95
N GLY A 64 -18.24 11.40 -10.87
CA GLY A 64 -19.57 12.00 -10.98
C GLY A 64 -19.66 13.31 -10.18
N GLY A 65 -19.80 14.43 -10.90
CA GLY A 65 -19.60 15.76 -10.36
C GLY A 65 -19.07 16.73 -11.42
N VAL A 66 -18.62 17.92 -10.99
CA VAL A 66 -18.15 19.03 -11.84
C VAL A 66 -17.12 18.61 -12.91
N ARG A 67 -16.35 17.54 -12.67
CA ARG A 67 -15.34 17.01 -13.61
C ARG A 67 -15.93 16.32 -14.84
N THR A 68 -17.05 15.61 -14.71
CA THR A 68 -17.70 14.89 -15.82
C THR A 68 -18.81 15.69 -16.49
N GLY A 69 -19.07 16.92 -16.01
CA GLY A 69 -20.14 17.79 -16.50
C GLY A 69 -21.49 17.60 -15.79
N PHE A 70 -21.60 16.62 -14.88
CA PHE A 70 -22.80 16.36 -14.09
C PHE A 70 -22.72 17.07 -12.73
N GLY A 71 -23.61 18.01 -12.44
CA GLY A 71 -23.63 18.76 -11.18
C GLY A 71 -24.16 17.96 -9.99
N HIS A 72 -24.94 16.90 -10.24
CA HIS A 72 -25.57 16.06 -9.23
C HIS A 72 -25.61 14.60 -9.66
N ASN A 73 -25.47 13.66 -8.71
CA ASN A 73 -25.43 12.22 -9.01
C ASN A 73 -26.72 11.71 -9.70
N GLU A 74 -27.86 12.35 -9.43
CA GLU A 74 -29.13 12.09 -10.11
C GLU A 74 -29.09 12.38 -11.63
N GLU A 75 -28.20 13.28 -12.07
CA GLU A 75 -28.00 13.59 -13.48
C GLU A 75 -27.24 12.47 -14.21
N VAL A 76 -26.33 11.76 -13.53
CA VAL A 76 -25.66 10.56 -14.09
C VAL A 76 -26.69 9.49 -14.39
N ARG A 77 -27.57 9.19 -13.43
CA ARG A 77 -28.65 8.22 -13.62
C ARG A 77 -29.59 8.62 -14.76
N THR A 78 -30.05 9.87 -14.76
CA THR A 78 -30.93 10.39 -15.81
C THR A 78 -30.26 10.34 -17.18
N SER A 79 -28.96 10.63 -17.24
CA SER A 79 -28.15 10.54 -18.46
C SER A 79 -28.08 9.10 -18.96
N MET A 80 -27.73 8.13 -18.11
CA MET A 80 -27.68 6.72 -18.49
C MET A 80 -29.03 6.18 -18.96
N GLU A 81 -30.11 6.51 -18.25
CA GLU A 81 -31.47 6.09 -18.62
C GLU A 81 -31.91 6.70 -19.95
N SER A 82 -31.49 7.94 -20.26
CA SER A 82 -31.78 8.61 -21.53
C SER A 82 -30.89 8.13 -22.68
N TRP A 83 -29.65 7.76 -22.39
CA TRP A 83 -28.67 7.30 -23.36
C TRP A 83 -29.03 5.91 -23.90
N ALA A 84 -29.50 5.00 -23.05
CA ALA A 84 -29.90 3.65 -23.45
C ALA A 84 -31.43 3.57 -23.69
N PRO A 85 -31.92 3.73 -24.95
CA PRO A 85 -33.34 3.64 -25.27
C PRO A 85 -33.85 2.19 -25.22
N ASP A 86 -35.17 2.04 -25.10
CA ASP A 86 -35.84 0.75 -25.25
C ASP A 86 -36.03 0.44 -26.74
N ALA A 87 -34.95 0.01 -27.40
CA ALA A 87 -34.86 -0.19 -28.85
C ALA A 87 -34.61 -1.65 -29.29
N ASP A 88 -34.52 -2.59 -28.35
CA ASP A 88 -34.25 -4.03 -28.56
C ASP A 88 -33.05 -4.29 -29.51
N GLU A 89 -31.97 -3.54 -29.29
CA GLU A 89 -30.73 -3.63 -30.08
C GLU A 89 -29.83 -4.77 -29.55
N GLU A 90 -29.20 -5.52 -30.45
CA GLU A 90 -28.38 -6.70 -30.10
C GLU A 90 -26.86 -6.43 -30.19
N CYS A 91 -26.45 -5.24 -30.65
CA CYS A 91 -25.06 -4.87 -30.89
C CYS A 91 -24.53 -3.93 -29.79
N ASP A 92 -23.35 -4.23 -29.24
CA ASP A 92 -22.76 -3.46 -28.14
C ASP A 92 -22.27 -2.06 -28.53
N ALA A 93 -22.18 -1.78 -29.83
CA ALA A 93 -21.97 -0.44 -30.36
C ALA A 93 -23.21 0.47 -30.28
N ASP A 94 -24.40 -0.11 -30.09
CA ASP A 94 -25.66 0.64 -30.06
C ASP A 94 -26.16 0.83 -28.62
N PRO A 95 -26.55 2.06 -28.20
CA PRO A 95 -26.92 2.32 -26.81
C PRO A 95 -28.09 1.48 -26.26
N GLY A 96 -29.03 1.06 -27.10
CA GLY A 96 -30.18 0.25 -26.69
C GLY A 96 -29.82 -1.17 -26.25
N TYR A 97 -28.69 -1.72 -26.70
CA TYR A 97 -28.17 -3.01 -26.24
C TYR A 97 -27.92 -3.01 -24.72
N TRP A 98 -27.47 -1.86 -24.22
CA TRP A 98 -27.09 -1.69 -22.82
C TRP A 98 -28.29 -1.46 -21.88
N ARG A 99 -29.50 -1.27 -22.41
CA ARG A 99 -30.71 -0.95 -21.65
C ARG A 99 -30.94 -1.90 -20.48
N SER A 100 -30.84 -3.20 -20.74
CA SER A 100 -31.04 -4.23 -19.71
C SER A 100 -30.04 -4.11 -18.55
N SER A 101 -28.80 -3.73 -18.84
CA SER A 101 -27.74 -3.57 -17.84
C SER A 101 -27.90 -2.27 -17.04
N VAL A 102 -28.30 -1.16 -17.70
CA VAL A 102 -28.63 0.10 -17.03
C VAL A 102 -29.76 -0.11 -16.02
N LEU A 103 -30.79 -0.88 -16.36
CA LEU A 103 -31.90 -1.20 -15.47
C LEU A 103 -31.53 -2.10 -14.28
N LEU A 104 -30.42 -2.84 -14.37
CA LEU A 104 -29.91 -3.70 -13.29
C LEU A 104 -29.04 -2.93 -12.29
N MET A 105 -28.54 -1.76 -12.66
CA MET A 105 -27.72 -0.93 -11.79
C MET A 105 -28.62 -0.14 -10.82
N SER A 106 -28.28 -0.22 -9.54
CA SER A 106 -28.94 0.56 -8.50
C SER A 106 -28.46 2.02 -8.50
N PRO A 107 -29.28 2.95 -7.95
CA PRO A 107 -28.83 4.32 -7.76
C PRO A 107 -27.56 4.43 -6.93
N GLN A 108 -27.33 3.53 -5.98
CA GLN A 108 -26.11 3.55 -5.16
C GLN A 108 -24.88 3.22 -6.00
N GLU A 109 -24.96 2.20 -6.85
CA GLU A 109 -23.88 1.81 -7.76
C GLU A 109 -23.52 2.99 -8.69
N MET A 110 -24.52 3.62 -9.31
CA MET A 110 -24.32 4.76 -10.22
C MET A 110 -23.77 6.00 -9.52
N ASN A 111 -24.18 6.26 -8.27
CA ASN A 111 -23.86 7.51 -7.57
C ASN A 111 -22.53 7.46 -6.81
N PHE A 112 -22.05 6.27 -6.45
CA PHE A 112 -20.86 6.11 -5.60
C PHE A 112 -19.78 5.21 -6.22
N GLY A 113 -20.02 4.67 -7.43
CA GLY A 113 -19.06 3.82 -8.14
C GLY A 113 -18.60 2.63 -7.30
N GLN A 114 -19.57 1.90 -6.76
CA GLN A 114 -19.37 0.62 -6.09
C GLN A 114 -20.23 -0.37 -6.85
N LEU A 115 -19.68 -1.04 -7.87
CA LEU A 115 -20.46 -1.96 -8.69
C LEU A 115 -20.63 -3.28 -7.92
N ASP A 116 -21.88 -3.66 -7.65
CA ASP A 116 -22.22 -4.83 -6.84
C ASP A 116 -22.66 -6.00 -7.73
N GLY A 117 -22.53 -7.22 -7.18
CA GLY A 117 -22.97 -8.47 -7.81
C GLY A 117 -21.83 -9.47 -8.02
N GLU A 118 -22.16 -10.57 -8.69
CA GLU A 118 -21.18 -11.60 -9.06
C GLU A 118 -20.14 -11.05 -10.05
N PRO A 119 -18.93 -11.63 -10.16
CA PRO A 119 -17.85 -11.08 -10.99
C PRO A 119 -18.24 -10.76 -12.43
N GLU A 120 -19.03 -11.63 -13.07
CA GLU A 120 -19.47 -11.43 -14.46
C GLU A 120 -20.52 -10.31 -14.57
N GLU A 121 -21.40 -10.16 -13.56
CA GLU A 121 -22.38 -9.08 -13.50
C GLU A 121 -21.69 -7.73 -13.32
N ARG A 122 -20.73 -7.64 -12.38
CA ARG A 122 -19.90 -6.44 -12.17
C ARG A 122 -19.17 -6.05 -13.44
N TYR A 123 -18.57 -7.01 -14.13
CA TYR A 123 -17.88 -6.75 -15.40
C TYR A 123 -18.84 -6.25 -16.50
N LYS A 124 -20.05 -6.82 -16.61
CA LYS A 124 -21.07 -6.34 -17.55
C LYS A 124 -21.55 -4.92 -17.23
N LYS A 125 -21.76 -4.61 -15.94
CA LYS A 125 -22.08 -3.25 -15.48
C LYS A 125 -20.93 -2.29 -15.79
N ALA A 126 -19.69 -2.69 -15.57
CA ALA A 126 -18.52 -1.88 -15.89
C ALA A 126 -18.44 -1.54 -17.39
N LYS A 127 -18.63 -2.52 -18.28
CA LYS A 127 -18.71 -2.25 -19.74
C LYS A 127 -19.82 -1.28 -20.10
N THR A 128 -20.98 -1.41 -19.45
CA THR A 128 -22.12 -0.51 -19.64
C THR A 128 -21.74 0.93 -19.29
N VAL A 129 -21.07 1.13 -18.15
CA VAL A 129 -20.57 2.43 -17.71
C VAL A 129 -19.58 3.01 -18.71
N LEU A 130 -18.62 2.20 -19.18
CA LEU A 130 -17.60 2.67 -20.12
C LEU A 130 -18.19 3.08 -21.47
N ALA A 131 -19.16 2.30 -21.99
CA ALA A 131 -19.87 2.65 -23.22
C ALA A 131 -20.67 3.96 -23.08
N TRP A 132 -21.42 4.11 -21.98
CA TRP A 132 -22.12 5.36 -21.67
C TRP A 132 -21.15 6.54 -21.55
N ALA A 133 -20.05 6.35 -20.83
CA ALA A 133 -19.07 7.39 -20.58
C ALA A 133 -18.42 7.87 -21.88
N ALA A 134 -18.08 6.96 -22.79
CA ALA A 134 -17.51 7.28 -24.10
C ALA A 134 -18.42 8.22 -24.93
N ASP A 135 -19.73 8.07 -24.83
CA ASP A 135 -20.70 8.88 -25.58
C ASP A 135 -21.08 10.19 -24.86
N CYS A 136 -21.04 10.20 -23.52
CA CYS A 136 -21.66 11.25 -22.71
C CYS A 136 -20.66 12.14 -21.95
N ILE A 137 -19.39 11.73 -21.81
CA ILE A 137 -18.36 12.47 -21.07
C ILE A 137 -17.25 12.91 -22.04
N ASP A 138 -16.68 14.08 -21.79
CA ASP A 138 -15.56 14.61 -22.57
C ASP A 138 -14.36 13.65 -22.55
N SER A 139 -13.78 13.38 -23.72
CA SER A 139 -12.65 12.47 -23.89
C SER A 139 -11.43 12.87 -23.05
N ASP A 140 -11.18 14.17 -22.86
CA ASP A 140 -10.03 14.64 -22.07
C ASP A 140 -10.17 14.24 -20.60
N VAL A 141 -11.40 14.26 -20.07
CA VAL A 141 -11.71 13.83 -18.70
C VAL A 141 -11.52 12.32 -18.56
N LEU A 142 -11.99 11.53 -19.52
CA LEU A 142 -11.84 10.07 -19.50
C LEU A 142 -10.36 9.65 -19.58
N GLN A 143 -9.58 10.33 -20.42
CA GLN A 143 -8.13 10.13 -20.50
C GLN A 143 -7.42 10.50 -19.19
N GLU A 144 -7.81 11.58 -18.52
CA GLU A 144 -7.26 11.95 -17.22
C GLU A 144 -7.53 10.88 -16.16
N ILE A 145 -8.77 10.37 -16.11
CA ILE A 145 -9.15 9.31 -15.15
C ILE A 145 -8.36 8.02 -15.42
N GLU A 146 -8.23 7.59 -16.68
CA GLU A 146 -7.47 6.38 -17.02
C GLU A 146 -5.97 6.53 -16.72
N ARG A 147 -5.37 7.70 -16.98
CA ARG A 147 -3.98 7.97 -16.59
C ARG A 147 -3.82 7.97 -15.07
N SER A 148 -4.77 8.56 -14.34
CA SER A 148 -4.75 8.54 -12.88
C SER A 148 -4.85 7.12 -12.32
N GLN A 149 -5.67 6.24 -12.92
CA GLN A 149 -5.73 4.83 -12.56
C GLN A 149 -4.35 4.17 -12.70
N ALA A 150 -3.67 4.39 -13.83
CA ALA A 150 -2.36 3.80 -14.08
C ALA A 150 -1.29 4.28 -13.08
N GLU A 151 -1.31 5.56 -12.68
CA GLU A 151 -0.40 6.07 -11.66
C GLU A 151 -0.69 5.48 -10.27
N ASP A 152 -1.97 5.33 -9.90
CA ASP A 152 -2.34 4.68 -8.63
C ASP A 152 -1.90 3.21 -8.61
N ILE A 153 -2.03 2.48 -9.73
CA ILE A 153 -1.52 1.10 -9.85
C ILE A 153 0.00 1.07 -9.65
N LYS A 154 0.75 1.98 -10.28
CA LYS A 154 2.21 2.07 -10.07
C LYS A 154 2.53 2.38 -8.62
N GLN A 155 1.76 3.26 -7.98
CA GLN A 155 2.01 3.62 -6.58
C GLN A 155 1.75 2.43 -5.66
N ALA A 156 0.65 1.70 -5.83
CA ALA A 156 0.38 0.49 -5.06
C ALA A 156 1.53 -0.54 -5.15
N TRP A 157 2.09 -0.73 -6.35
CA TRP A 157 3.25 -1.61 -6.54
C TRP A 157 4.53 -1.07 -5.89
N ARG A 158 4.75 0.25 -5.86
CA ARG A 158 5.88 0.85 -5.13
C ARG A 158 5.72 0.62 -3.64
N ASP A 159 4.53 0.91 -3.11
CA ASP A 159 4.24 0.76 -1.69
C ASP A 159 4.41 -0.70 -1.25
N ALA A 160 3.95 -1.66 -2.05
CA ALA A 160 4.14 -3.09 -1.80
C ALA A 160 5.64 -3.49 -1.82
N ALA A 161 6.41 -3.00 -2.79
CA ALA A 161 7.85 -3.29 -2.87
C ALA A 161 8.64 -2.65 -1.72
N GLU A 162 8.29 -1.43 -1.31
CA GLU A 162 8.91 -0.74 -0.16
C GLU A 162 8.55 -1.42 1.17
N ALA A 163 7.30 -1.90 1.31
CA ALA A 163 6.88 -2.70 2.46
C ALA A 163 7.66 -4.01 2.55
N GLU A 164 7.84 -4.72 1.43
CA GLU A 164 8.62 -5.96 1.38
C GLU A 164 10.10 -5.73 1.70
N LEU A 165 10.69 -4.62 1.20
CA LEU A 165 12.05 -4.25 1.56
C LEU A 165 12.17 -4.02 3.07
N THR A 166 11.26 -3.24 3.64
CA THR A 166 11.25 -2.92 5.06
C THR A 166 11.10 -4.18 5.91
N GLN A 167 10.22 -5.10 5.52
CA GLN A 167 10.04 -6.39 6.18
C GLN A 167 11.35 -7.21 6.17
N ARG A 168 12.04 -7.27 5.04
CA ARG A 168 13.35 -7.95 4.96
C ARG A 168 14.42 -7.29 5.83
N GLU A 169 14.46 -5.96 5.89
CA GLU A 169 15.39 -5.25 6.76
C GLU A 169 15.11 -5.53 8.24
N ILE A 170 13.84 -5.69 8.63
CA ILE A 170 13.44 -6.10 9.97
C ILE A 170 13.88 -7.54 10.26
N GLU A 171 13.64 -8.47 9.32
CA GLU A 171 14.07 -9.87 9.44
C GLU A 171 15.59 -9.98 9.56
N GLN A 172 16.33 -9.28 8.70
CA GLN A 172 17.79 -9.23 8.77
C GLN A 172 18.27 -8.63 10.10
N PHE A 173 17.64 -7.56 10.58
CA PHE A 173 17.95 -6.97 11.88
C PHE A 173 17.69 -7.94 13.04
N ALA A 174 16.67 -8.79 12.94
CA ALA A 174 16.37 -9.80 13.96
C ALA A 174 17.38 -10.98 13.93
N GLU A 175 17.81 -11.40 12.74
CA GLU A 175 18.76 -12.50 12.56
C GLU A 175 20.20 -12.11 12.92
N ASP A 176 20.65 -10.94 12.46
CA ASP A 176 22.01 -10.43 12.67
C ASP A 176 21.97 -8.92 12.99
N PRO A 177 21.61 -8.55 14.25
CA PRO A 177 21.57 -7.15 14.65
C PRO A 177 22.97 -6.51 14.54
N PRO A 178 23.11 -5.37 13.85
CA PRO A 178 24.41 -4.72 13.64
C PRO A 178 25.06 -4.25 14.95
N GLU A 179 26.39 -4.09 14.96
CA GLU A 179 27.10 -3.55 16.13
C GLU A 179 26.75 -2.08 16.43
N ALA A 180 26.31 -1.33 15.42
CA ALA A 180 25.82 0.03 15.59
C ALA A 180 24.73 0.34 14.55
N LEU A 181 23.76 1.16 14.94
CA LEU A 181 22.66 1.60 14.08
C LEU A 181 22.28 3.02 14.45
N ASP A 182 22.45 3.96 13.52
CA ASP A 182 22.03 5.37 13.66
C ASP A 182 22.43 6.05 14.98
N GLY A 183 23.72 5.93 15.34
CA GLY A 183 24.27 6.49 16.58
C GLY A 183 24.12 5.60 17.81
N TRP A 184 23.22 4.62 17.78
CA TRP A 184 23.12 3.59 18.80
C TRP A 184 24.21 2.53 18.66
N THR A 185 24.77 2.08 19.79
CA THR A 185 25.79 1.02 19.82
C THR A 185 25.24 -0.21 20.53
N ARG A 186 25.48 -1.40 19.97
CA ARG A 186 25.06 -2.67 20.54
C ARG A 186 25.73 -2.87 21.89
N LEU A 187 24.92 -3.19 22.90
CA LEU A 187 25.33 -3.45 24.26
C LEU A 187 25.29 -4.96 24.51
N ASP A 188 26.40 -5.52 25.00
CA ASP A 188 26.41 -6.89 25.52
C ASP A 188 25.65 -6.94 26.84
N ALA A 189 24.39 -7.37 26.77
CA ALA A 189 23.54 -7.53 27.94
C ALA A 189 23.92 -8.80 28.71
N ASN A 190 24.12 -8.66 30.03
CA ASN A 190 24.52 -9.76 30.91
C ASN A 190 23.34 -10.63 31.40
N HIS A 191 22.17 -10.56 30.74
CA HIS A 191 20.95 -11.21 31.21
C HIS A 191 20.28 -12.06 30.10
N ASP A 192 19.97 -13.33 30.42
CA ASP A 192 19.51 -14.35 29.45
C ASP A 192 18.19 -14.01 28.74
N ALA A 193 17.34 -13.18 29.37
CA ALA A 193 16.08 -12.75 28.76
C ALA A 193 16.27 -11.75 27.61
N VAL A 194 17.40 -11.05 27.58
CA VAL A 194 17.68 -10.01 26.57
C VAL A 194 18.17 -10.67 25.29
N LYS A 195 17.52 -10.36 24.16
CA LYS A 195 17.92 -10.85 22.83
C LYS A 195 18.88 -9.90 22.16
N VAL A 196 18.59 -8.61 22.25
CA VAL A 196 19.47 -7.54 21.77
C VAL A 196 19.20 -6.28 22.58
N ALA A 197 20.26 -5.52 22.86
CA ALA A 197 20.18 -4.21 23.49
C ALA A 197 21.11 -3.24 22.77
N TYR A 198 20.70 -1.97 22.74
CA TYR A 198 21.45 -0.86 22.19
C TYR A 198 21.49 0.27 23.20
N VAL A 199 22.61 0.99 23.24
CA VAL A 199 22.83 2.11 24.16
C VAL A 199 23.22 3.36 23.37
N ALA A 200 22.70 4.50 23.80
CA ALA A 200 23.04 5.83 23.28
C ALA A 200 22.69 6.91 24.31
N ASP A 201 23.16 8.14 24.07
CA ASP A 201 22.62 9.33 24.73
C ASP A 201 21.47 9.90 23.89
N ASN A 202 20.25 9.74 24.41
CA ASN A 202 19.02 10.24 23.79
C ASN A 202 18.67 11.62 24.37
N HIS A 203 19.12 12.67 23.69
CA HIS A 203 18.87 14.08 24.06
C HIS A 203 19.23 14.43 25.51
N GLY A 204 20.40 14.01 25.98
CA GLY A 204 20.93 14.21 27.32
C GLY A 204 20.51 13.15 28.34
N THR A 205 19.87 12.07 27.89
CA THR A 205 19.48 10.93 28.73
C THR A 205 20.17 9.67 28.21
N PRO A 206 21.15 9.12 28.94
CA PRO A 206 21.70 7.80 28.63
C PRO A 206 20.60 6.74 28.69
N SER A 207 20.32 6.12 27.55
CA SER A 207 19.20 5.20 27.35
C SER A 207 19.67 3.86 26.82
N VAL A 208 18.94 2.81 27.17
CA VAL A 208 19.08 1.46 26.63
C VAL A 208 17.76 1.04 25.99
N ALA A 209 17.77 0.77 24.68
CA ALA A 209 16.63 0.20 23.98
C ALA A 209 16.89 -1.28 23.71
N ALA A 210 15.97 -2.16 24.09
CA ALA A 210 16.19 -3.61 24.07
C ALA A 210 14.98 -4.40 23.62
N VAL A 211 15.24 -5.52 22.94
CA VAL A 211 14.29 -6.62 22.75
C VAL A 211 14.59 -7.71 23.76
N PHE A 212 13.57 -8.18 24.47
CA PHE A 212 13.71 -9.22 25.49
C PHE A 212 12.45 -10.09 25.57
N GLU A 213 12.60 -11.29 26.14
CA GLU A 213 11.46 -12.14 26.49
C GLU A 213 10.87 -11.70 27.83
N ASP A 214 9.57 -11.44 27.87
CA ASP A 214 8.83 -11.09 29.06
C ASP A 214 8.55 -12.32 29.97
N ALA A 215 7.65 -12.19 30.95
CA ALA A 215 7.30 -13.29 31.84
C ALA A 215 6.46 -14.38 31.16
N ASP A 216 5.69 -14.04 30.13
CA ASP A 216 4.83 -14.94 29.37
C ASP A 216 5.55 -15.55 28.15
N SER A 217 6.85 -15.28 28.00
CA SER A 217 7.71 -15.70 26.88
C SER A 217 7.35 -15.05 25.54
N GLU A 218 6.71 -13.89 25.59
CA GLU A 218 6.49 -13.00 24.46
C GLU A 218 7.68 -12.05 24.31
N LEU A 219 8.00 -11.67 23.08
CA LEU A 219 9.04 -10.69 22.82
C LEU A 219 8.47 -9.27 22.94
N GLU A 220 9.12 -8.44 23.75
CA GLU A 220 8.82 -7.03 23.89
C GLU A 220 10.02 -6.16 23.51
N ALA A 221 9.73 -4.92 23.07
CA ALA A 221 10.73 -3.90 22.79
C ALA A 221 10.47 -2.65 23.62
N LEU A 222 11.40 -2.32 24.52
CA LEU A 222 11.25 -1.18 25.44
C LEU A 222 12.56 -0.40 25.58
N GLU A 223 12.42 0.88 25.94
CA GLU A 223 13.52 1.78 26.28
C GLU A 223 13.57 2.01 27.80
N PHE A 224 14.76 1.89 28.37
CA PHE A 224 15.10 2.12 29.77
C PHE A 224 16.14 3.23 29.86
N THR A 225 16.29 3.84 31.04
CA THR A 225 17.50 4.64 31.29
C THR A 225 18.67 3.70 31.59
N LEU A 226 19.90 4.10 31.24
CA LEU A 226 21.09 3.30 31.52
C LEU A 226 21.29 3.08 33.02
N GLU A 227 20.94 4.07 33.84
CA GLU A 227 20.99 3.97 35.32
C GLU A 227 20.08 2.85 35.83
N GLU A 228 18.79 2.85 35.47
CA GLU A 228 17.84 1.82 35.89
C GLU A 228 18.21 0.43 35.34
N TRP A 229 18.73 0.37 34.11
CA TRP A 229 19.24 -0.87 33.53
C TRP A 229 20.39 -1.46 34.37
N GLN A 230 21.36 -0.64 34.77
CA GLN A 230 22.51 -1.06 35.57
C GLN A 230 22.13 -1.40 37.01
N GLU A 231 21.24 -0.64 37.65
CA GLU A 231 20.78 -0.89 39.02
C GLU A 231 20.07 -2.25 39.15
N ASN A 232 19.47 -2.74 38.07
CA ASN A 232 18.78 -4.02 38.00
C ASN A 232 19.60 -5.12 37.30
N ASP A 233 20.93 -4.97 37.22
CA ASP A 233 21.85 -5.96 36.62
C ASP A 233 21.46 -6.36 35.18
N GLY A 234 20.92 -5.41 34.43
CA GLY A 234 20.44 -5.63 33.06
C GLY A 234 19.18 -6.48 32.96
N ASN A 235 18.40 -6.62 34.03
CA ASN A 235 17.12 -7.34 34.02
C ASN A 235 15.98 -6.41 33.52
N PRO A 236 15.51 -6.56 32.26
CA PRO A 236 14.47 -5.69 31.71
C PRO A 236 13.09 -5.88 32.37
N ARG A 237 12.87 -7.00 33.07
CA ARG A 237 11.59 -7.32 33.73
C ARG A 237 11.43 -6.61 35.08
N GLU A 238 12.54 -6.16 35.66
CA GLU A 238 12.58 -5.43 36.94
C GLU A 238 12.94 -3.96 36.75
N ALA A 239 13.74 -3.65 35.72
CA ALA A 239 14.12 -2.29 35.37
C ALA A 239 12.88 -1.42 35.08
N ARG A 240 12.86 -0.21 35.63
CA ARG A 240 11.77 0.70 35.39
C ARG A 240 11.82 1.23 33.95
N LEU A 241 10.70 1.08 33.25
CA LEU A 241 10.51 1.62 31.91
C LEU A 241 10.78 3.13 31.85
N ASN A 242 11.56 3.56 30.86
CA ASN A 242 11.66 4.96 30.46
C ASN A 242 10.58 5.30 29.43
N ARG A 243 10.52 4.52 28.34
CA ARG A 243 9.58 4.73 27.22
C ARG A 243 9.31 3.44 26.45
N TYR A 244 8.13 3.35 25.85
CA TYR A 244 7.85 2.34 24.82
C TYR A 244 8.61 2.63 23.53
N CYS A 245 9.11 1.59 22.86
CA CYS A 245 9.70 1.74 21.55
C CYS A 245 8.66 2.26 20.54
N VAL A 246 9.10 3.13 19.63
CA VAL A 246 8.23 3.73 18.61
C VAL A 246 8.11 2.73 17.47
N THR A 247 6.88 2.48 17.02
CA THR A 247 6.61 1.65 15.85
C THR A 247 6.10 2.53 14.73
N THR A 248 6.83 2.56 13.62
CA THR A 248 6.39 3.21 12.37
C THR A 248 6.15 2.19 11.29
N ASP A 249 6.87 1.07 11.32
CA ASP A 249 6.89 0.09 10.25
C ASP A 249 6.89 -1.33 10.81
N GLY A 250 6.11 -2.22 10.20
CA GLY A 250 6.05 -3.64 10.55
C GLY A 250 5.45 -3.94 11.93
N ASP A 251 5.31 -5.24 12.20
CA ASP A 251 4.78 -5.78 13.46
C ASP A 251 5.88 -6.53 14.25
N GLY A 252 5.77 -6.49 15.58
CA GLY A 252 6.62 -7.26 16.50
C GLY A 252 7.79 -6.49 17.12
N ALA A 253 8.44 -7.10 18.11
CA ALA A 253 9.45 -6.44 18.95
C ALA A 253 10.67 -5.95 18.15
N TYR A 254 11.17 -6.72 17.18
CA TYR A 254 12.31 -6.29 16.37
C TYR A 254 11.98 -5.13 15.43
N ALA A 255 10.75 -5.11 14.87
CA ALA A 255 10.26 -3.99 14.09
C ALA A 255 10.19 -2.72 14.94
N GLN A 256 9.58 -2.82 16.13
CA GLN A 256 9.49 -1.73 17.11
C GLN A 256 10.87 -1.21 17.53
N LEU A 257 11.82 -2.10 17.86
CA LEU A 257 13.16 -1.67 18.22
C LEU A 257 13.84 -0.99 17.04
N ARG A 258 13.83 -1.59 15.84
CA ARG A 258 14.47 -1.01 14.66
C ARG A 258 13.90 0.38 14.31
N SER A 259 12.57 0.52 14.26
CA SER A 259 11.92 1.81 14.03
C SER A 259 12.32 2.82 15.11
N HIS A 260 12.35 2.42 16.39
CA HIS A 260 12.77 3.30 17.48
C HIS A 260 14.20 3.81 17.30
N LEU A 261 15.14 2.91 16.97
CA LEU A 261 16.56 3.27 16.78
C LEU A 261 16.75 4.25 15.61
N LEU A 262 15.98 4.10 14.53
CA LEU A 262 16.03 4.97 13.34
C LEU A 262 15.24 6.28 13.50
N THR A 263 14.41 6.41 14.52
CA THR A 263 13.54 7.58 14.72
C THR A 263 14.26 8.73 15.43
N PHE A 264 15.16 8.42 16.36
CA PHE A 264 15.79 9.41 17.24
C PHE A 264 17.23 9.67 16.80
N GLU A 265 17.53 10.93 16.48
CA GLU A 265 18.91 11.39 16.34
C GLU A 265 19.58 11.40 17.73
N VAL A 266 20.38 10.37 18.01
CA VAL A 266 21.08 10.19 19.29
C VAL A 266 22.58 10.42 19.18
N GLU A 267 23.23 10.72 20.32
CA GLU A 267 24.69 10.79 20.40
C GLU A 267 25.27 9.44 20.85
N PRO A 268 26.33 8.93 20.20
CA PRO A 268 26.97 7.69 20.62
C PRO A 268 27.63 7.87 21.98
N MET A 269 27.44 6.88 22.86
CA MET A 269 28.08 6.86 24.17
C MET A 269 29.57 6.51 24.03
N GLU A 270 30.43 7.11 24.85
CA GLU A 270 31.80 6.62 24.99
C GLU A 270 31.76 5.16 25.49
N PRO A 271 32.64 4.27 24.98
CA PRO A 271 32.64 2.87 25.38
C PRO A 271 32.77 2.78 26.90
N LEU A 272 31.76 2.18 27.54
CA LEU A 272 31.76 1.95 28.98
C LEU A 272 32.96 1.05 29.31
N GLU A 273 33.95 1.57 30.03
CA GLU A 273 35.08 0.76 30.53
C GLU A 273 34.53 -0.30 31.49
N VAL A 274 34.72 -1.57 31.12
CA VAL A 274 34.32 -2.76 31.90
C VAL A 274 35.35 -3.06 32.99
#